data_AF-A0A938TLQ2-F1
#
_entry.id   AF-A0A938TLQ2-F1
#
_cell.length_a   1.000
_cell.length_b   1.000
_cell.length_c   1.000
_cell.angle_alpha   90.00
_cell.angle_beta   90.00
_cell.angle_gamma   90.00
#
_symmetry.space_group_name_H-M   'P 1'
#
loop_
_entity.id
_entity.type
_entity.pdbx_description
1 polymer ?
#
loop_
_entity_poly.entity_id
_entity_poly.type
_entity_poly.pdbx_seq_one_letter_code
_entity_poly.pdbx_strand_id
1 'polypeptide(L)'
;MEKCSEPDYVDSHYEYRGYANDAEVSNYGVFNDRGFPSNRFNYGQQNYRDIEILVEEWTYNFGKSRLRKVLLFENGRLKKIISGSRRRQIQWN
;
A
#
# COMPACT_ATOMS: atom_id res chain seq x y z
N MET A 1 -15.16 25.81 3.02
CA MET A 1 -14.16 24.73 2.99
C MET A 1 -12.85 25.37 2.57
N GLU A 2 -11.86 25.40 3.47
CA GLU A 2 -10.52 25.89 3.12
C GLU A 2 -9.91 24.93 2.10
N LYS A 3 -9.51 25.49 0.94
CA LYS A 3 -8.87 24.75 -0.13
C LYS A 3 -7.50 24.29 0.40
N CYS A 4 -7.25 22.97 0.39
CA CYS A 4 -5.92 22.45 0.71
C CYS A 4 -4.88 23.14 -0.19
N SER A 5 -3.76 23.58 0.39
CA SER A 5 -2.66 24.15 -0.38
C SER A 5 -2.06 23.09 -1.31
N GLU A 6 -1.67 23.51 -2.51
CA GLU A 6 -0.90 22.70 -3.45
C GLU A 6 0.50 22.39 -2.88
N PRO A 7 1.09 21.22 -3.17
CA PRO A 7 2.43 20.87 -2.76
C PRO A 7 3.50 21.68 -3.50
N ASP A 8 4.64 21.91 -2.87
CA ASP A 8 5.78 22.60 -3.50
C ASP A 8 6.51 21.70 -4.52
N TYR A 9 6.48 20.39 -4.31
CA TYR A 9 7.09 19.40 -5.20
C TYR A 9 6.32 18.08 -5.11
N VAL A 10 6.15 17.42 -6.25
CA VAL A 10 5.56 16.09 -6.38
C VAL A 10 6.53 15.20 -7.14
N ASP A 11 6.88 14.07 -6.54
CA ASP A 11 7.54 12.95 -7.22
C ASP A 11 6.56 11.81 -7.39
N SER A 12 6.55 11.14 -8.54
CA SER A 12 5.60 10.07 -8.81
C SER A 12 6.26 8.93 -9.57
N HIS A 13 6.01 7.70 -9.14
CA HIS A 13 6.48 6.49 -9.80
C HIS A 13 5.49 5.34 -9.61
N TYR A 14 5.61 4.32 -10.46
CA TYR A 14 4.85 3.08 -10.31
C TYR A 14 5.69 2.04 -9.56
N GLU A 15 5.05 1.32 -8.64
CA GLU A 15 5.62 0.15 -7.97
C GLU A 15 4.75 -1.08 -8.27
N TYR A 16 5.40 -2.20 -8.58
CA TYR A 16 4.74 -3.51 -8.63
C TYR A 16 4.92 -4.19 -7.27
N ARG A 17 3.80 -4.48 -6.59
CA ARG A 17 3.84 -5.14 -5.29
C ARG A 17 3.01 -6.42 -5.31
N GLY A 18 3.58 -7.47 -4.74
CA GLY A 18 2.86 -8.72 -4.51
C GLY A 18 1.69 -8.53 -3.57
N TYR A 19 0.50 -8.88 -4.03
CA TYR A 19 -0.71 -8.88 -3.21
C TYR A 19 -1.23 -10.31 -3.08
N ALA A 20 -1.17 -10.84 -1.86
CA ALA A 20 -1.86 -12.09 -1.53
C ALA A 20 -3.32 -11.75 -1.20
N ASN A 21 -4.28 -12.26 -1.99
CA ASN A 21 -5.67 -12.26 -1.58
C ASN A 21 -5.97 -13.51 -0.75
N ASP A 22 -6.30 -13.35 0.53
CA ASP A 22 -6.82 -14.43 1.38
C ASP A 22 -8.22 -14.93 0.92
N ALA A 23 -8.83 -14.22 -0.02
CA ALA A 23 -10.15 -14.50 -0.57
C ALA A 23 -10.07 -15.45 -1.77
N GLU A 24 -9.90 -16.75 -1.50
CA GLU A 24 -10.58 -17.84 -2.23
C GLU A 24 -11.09 -18.96 -1.28
N VAL A 25 -11.04 -18.76 0.05
CA VAL A 25 -11.64 -19.70 1.04
C VAL A 25 -13.07 -19.26 1.37
N SER A 26 -13.94 -19.07 0.38
CA SER A 26 -15.35 -18.75 0.65
C SER A 26 -16.37 -19.22 -0.39
N ASN A 27 -16.01 -20.01 -1.42
CA ASN A 27 -16.99 -20.43 -2.43
C ASN A 27 -17.13 -21.94 -2.66
N TYR A 28 -16.95 -22.74 -1.61
CA TYR A 28 -17.55 -24.08 -1.56
C TYR A 28 -18.44 -24.16 -0.33
N GLY A 29 -19.69 -23.74 -0.50
CA GLY A 29 -20.74 -24.08 0.43
C GLY A 29 -20.81 -25.60 0.59
N VAL A 30 -20.69 -26.04 1.85
CA VAL A 30 -21.69 -26.89 2.50
C VAL A 30 -22.19 -28.07 1.64
N PHE A 31 -21.43 -29.18 1.60
CA PHE A 31 -22.02 -30.50 1.38
C PHE A 31 -21.35 -31.56 2.27
N ASN A 32 -22.05 -31.83 3.39
CA ASN A 32 -22.27 -33.12 4.05
C ASN A 32 -21.07 -33.99 4.44
N ASP A 33 -20.87 -34.09 5.75
CA ASP A 33 -20.83 -35.36 6.50
C ASP A 33 -20.66 -36.63 5.64
N ARG A 34 -19.40 -37.00 5.36
CA ARG A 34 -18.92 -38.39 5.18
C ARG A 34 -17.41 -38.35 4.97
N GLY A 35 -16.70 -39.12 5.80
CA GLY A 35 -15.24 -39.10 5.96
C GLY A 35 -14.43 -39.12 4.67
N PHE A 36 -13.78 -37.98 4.40
CA PHE A 36 -12.63 -37.90 3.50
C PHE A 36 -11.38 -37.62 4.33
N PRO A 37 -10.28 -38.35 4.10
CA PRO A 37 -9.06 -38.18 4.87
C PRO A 37 -8.50 -36.78 4.60
N SER A 38 -8.12 -36.16 5.70
CA SER A 38 -7.34 -34.93 5.82
C SER A 38 -6.18 -34.90 4.82
N ASN A 39 -6.40 -34.37 3.64
CA ASN A 39 -5.33 -33.95 2.75
C ASN A 39 -5.88 -32.86 1.84
N ARG A 40 -5.71 -31.61 2.27
CA ARG A 40 -5.65 -30.35 1.51
C ARG A 40 -5.98 -29.20 2.45
N PHE A 41 -5.18 -29.03 3.50
CA PHE A 41 -5.00 -27.67 3.95
C PHE A 41 -4.33 -26.94 2.78
N ASN A 42 -5.06 -26.05 2.12
CA ASN A 42 -4.55 -25.19 1.06
C ASN A 42 -3.62 -24.10 1.65
N TYR A 43 -2.63 -24.50 2.44
CA TYR A 43 -1.52 -23.64 2.84
C TYR A 43 -0.58 -23.49 1.63
N GLY A 44 -0.98 -22.71 0.62
CA GLY A 44 -0.12 -22.49 -0.55
C GLY A 44 -0.78 -21.95 -1.81
N GLN A 45 -2.10 -22.08 -1.99
CA GLN A 45 -2.79 -21.34 -3.06
C GLN A 45 -3.05 -19.89 -2.61
N GLN A 46 -1.98 -19.19 -2.22
CA GLN A 46 -2.00 -17.74 -2.27
C GLN A 46 -1.95 -17.40 -3.75
N ASN A 47 -3.05 -16.91 -4.30
CA ASN A 47 -3.07 -16.33 -5.64
C ASN A 47 -2.22 -15.06 -5.58
N TYR A 48 -0.90 -15.22 -5.73
CA TYR A 48 0.05 -14.14 -5.75
C TYR A 48 -0.09 -13.42 -7.08
N ARG A 49 -0.48 -12.15 -7.02
CA ARG A 49 -0.59 -11.28 -8.19
C ARG A 49 0.15 -10.00 -7.90
N ASP A 50 0.96 -9.58 -8.86
CA ASP A 50 1.57 -8.26 -8.83
C ASP A 50 0.51 -7.24 -9.19
N ILE A 51 0.32 -6.27 -8.29
CA ILE A 51 -0.52 -5.11 -8.55
C ILE A 51 0.37 -3.91 -8.83
N GLU A 52 -0.02 -3.13 -9.83
CA GLU A 52 0.58 -1.83 -10.10
C GLU A 52 0.02 -0.79 -9.12
N ILE A 53 0.92 -0.06 -8.45
CA ILE A 53 0.58 0.97 -7.48
C ILE A 53 1.25 2.27 -7.93
N LEU A 54 0.45 3.30 -8.20
CA LEU A 54 0.95 4.66 -8.36
C LEU A 54 1.32 5.20 -6.98
N VAL A 55 2.59 5.51 -6.78
CA VAL A 55 3.11 6.13 -5.56
C VAL A 55 3.42 7.58 -5.85
N GLU A 56 2.94 8.47 -4.99
CA GLU A 56 3.21 9.91 -5.09
C GLU A 56 3.77 10.44 -3.77
N GLU A 57 4.91 11.15 -3.85
CA GLU A 57 5.52 11.85 -2.73
C GLU A 57 5.29 13.35 -2.88
N TRP A 58 4.44 13.90 -2.02
CA TRP A 58 4.12 15.33 -1.99
C TRP A 58 4.92 16.02 -0.90
N THR A 59 5.77 16.97 -1.30
CA THR A 59 6.60 17.75 -0.38
C THR A 59 5.99 19.12 -0.14
N TYR A 60 5.86 19.48 1.15
CA TYR A 60 5.45 20.80 1.61
C TYR A 60 6.56 21.46 2.42
N ASN A 61 7.07 22.58 1.93
CA ASN A 61 8.11 23.39 2.53
C ASN A 61 7.52 24.66 3.17
N PHE A 62 7.32 24.61 4.48
CA PHE A 62 6.76 25.73 5.24
C PHE A 62 7.78 26.83 5.60
N GLY A 63 8.97 26.83 4.98
CA GLY A 63 10.02 27.81 5.21
C GLY A 63 10.99 27.47 6.34
N LYS A 64 12.03 28.30 6.51
CA LYS A 64 13.22 28.01 7.32
C LYS A 64 12.97 27.76 8.82
N SER A 65 11.87 28.26 9.37
CA SER A 65 11.50 28.13 10.78
C SER A 65 10.51 26.99 11.05
N ARG A 66 10.03 26.29 10.02
CA ARG A 66 9.02 25.24 10.13
C ARG A 66 9.51 23.95 9.49
N LEU A 67 9.19 22.82 10.08
CA LEU A 67 9.60 21.52 9.57
C LEU A 67 8.88 21.20 8.25
N ARG A 68 9.65 20.83 7.22
CA ARG A 68 9.13 20.27 5.97
C ARG A 68 8.29 19.02 6.25
N LYS A 69 7.17 18.89 5.55
CA LYS A 69 6.34 17.67 5.55
C LYS A 69 6.43 16.98 4.20
N VAL A 70 6.38 15.66 4.25
CA VAL A 70 6.31 14.78 3.08
C VAL A 70 5.11 13.86 3.28
N LEU A 71 4.22 13.83 2.30
CA LEU A 71 3.04 12.98 2.27
C LEU A 71 3.25 11.91 1.20
N LEU A 72 3.06 10.65 1.56
CA LEU A 72 3.14 9.52 0.63
C LEU A 72 1.74 9.01 0.35
N PHE A 73 1.37 9.02 -0.92
CA PHE A 73 0.12 8.50 -1.44
C PHE A 73 0.36 7.21 -2.21
N GLU A 74 -0.61 6.31 -2.16
CA GLU A 74 -0.67 5.12 -3.01
C GLU A 74 -2.05 5.08 -3.64
N ASN A 75 -2.11 5.08 -4.97
CA ASN A 75 -3.35 5.15 -5.76
C ASN A 75 -4.28 6.27 -5.25
N GLY A 76 -3.71 7.46 -5.04
CA GLY A 76 -4.42 8.66 -4.55
C GLY A 76 -4.83 8.62 -3.07
N ARG A 77 -4.49 7.58 -2.31
CA ARG A 77 -4.80 7.47 -0.87
C ARG A 77 -3.58 7.77 -0.02
N LEU A 78 -3.71 8.69 0.93
CA LEU A 78 -2.64 9.02 1.86
C LEU A 78 -2.30 7.80 2.74
N LYS A 79 -1.07 7.33 2.68
CA LYS A 79 -0.57 6.21 3.48
C LYS A 79 0.32 6.65 4.62
N LYS A 80 1.08 7.73 4.44
CA LYS A 80 2.06 8.17 5.44
C LYS A 80 2.30 9.67 5.39
N ILE A 81 2.52 10.26 6.56
CA ILE A 81 2.99 11.64 6.72
C ILE A 81 4.33 11.58 7.45
N ILE A 82 5.35 12.21 6.89
CA ILE A 82 6.68 12.32 7.47
C ILE A 82 6.95 13.80 7.76
N SER A 83 7.24 14.13 9.01
CA SER A 83 7.59 15.49 9.44
C SER A 83 9.00 15.50 10.01
N GLY A 84 9.93 16.23 9.37
CA GLY A 84 11.24 16.57 9.95
C GLY A 84 12.25 15.43 10.21
N SER A 85 13.52 15.85 10.26
CA SER A 85 14.82 15.22 10.66
C SER A 85 15.14 13.73 10.49
N ARG A 86 14.24 12.84 10.05
CA ARG A 86 14.63 11.49 9.60
C ARG A 86 14.38 11.34 8.10
N ARG A 87 15.34 11.84 7.31
CA ARG A 87 15.57 11.27 5.98
C ARG A 87 16.02 9.83 6.20
N ARG A 88 15.10 8.87 6.13
CA ARG A 88 15.46 7.60 5.53
C ARG A 88 15.51 7.90 4.04
N GLN A 89 16.71 7.85 3.47
CA GLN A 89 16.87 7.84 2.03
C GLN A 89 16.04 6.64 1.55
N ILE A 90 14.89 6.89 0.95
CA ILE A 90 14.11 5.81 0.33
C ILE A 90 14.88 5.51 -0.94
N GLN A 91 15.69 4.47 -0.86
CA GLN A 91 16.35 3.90 -2.03
C GLN A 91 15.31 3.02 -2.71
N TRP A 92 14.94 3.43 -3.92
CA TRP A 92 14.21 2.58 -4.84
C TRP A 92 15.23 1.60 -5.46
N ASN A 93 14.93 0.30 -5.39
CA ASN A 93 15.66 -0.75 -6.10
C ASN A 93 15.09 -0.91 -7.51
#